data_AF-A0A087UBR2-F1
#
_entry.id   AF-A0A087UBR2-F1
#
_cell.length_a   1.000
_cell.length_b   1.000
_cell.length_c   1.000
_cell.angle_alpha   90.00
_cell.angle_beta   90.00
_cell.angle_gamma   90.00
#
_symmetry.space_group_name_H-M   'P 1'
#
loop_
_entity.id
_entity.type
_entity.pdbx_description
1 polymer ?
#
loop_
_entity_poly.entity_id
_entity_poly.type
_entity_poly.pdbx_seq_one_letter_code
_entity_poly.pdbx_strand_id
1 'polypeptide(L)'
;MDSNNETELAAKKKEADPNVSENKPKLLEASFLLSVTGISLLGGFGMALAMAKKKDPSFFLKGMMPTKDMPESGGSLAMRALGWGTFYAVTGFSAFCFGVWKLMGVNNLQEFRYKVGNILPEIPKTENPGRSDFKNLRELLNYIVEESEKSKKS
;
A
#
# COMPACT_ATOMS: atom_id res chain seq x y z
N MET A 1 13.70 16.76 -43.05
CA MET A 1 12.70 15.82 -43.58
C MET A 1 13.04 14.44 -43.02
N ASP A 2 12.94 14.20 -41.71
CA ASP A 2 11.75 14.20 -40.83
C ASP A 2 10.79 13.05 -41.10
N SER A 3 10.90 12.02 -40.26
CA SER A 3 9.85 11.09 -39.82
C SER A 3 10.29 10.45 -38.49
N ASN A 4 10.66 11.31 -37.54
CA ASN A 4 10.46 11.12 -36.10
C ASN A 4 8.96 10.75 -35.91
N ASN A 5 8.41 10.00 -34.95
CA ASN A 5 8.21 10.40 -33.55
C ASN A 5 6.99 9.71 -32.85
N GLU A 6 6.65 8.44 -33.11
CA GLU A 6 5.42 7.83 -32.50
C GLU A 6 5.62 6.63 -31.55
N THR A 7 6.74 5.90 -31.59
CA THR A 7 6.92 4.72 -30.72
C THR A 7 7.75 4.97 -29.45
N GLU A 8 8.27 6.18 -29.26
CA GLU A 8 8.97 6.62 -28.02
C GLU A 8 8.04 7.17 -26.92
N LEU A 9 6.71 7.26 -27.08
CA LEU A 9 5.89 8.15 -26.23
C LEU A 9 4.76 7.54 -25.34
N ALA A 10 4.55 6.23 -25.25
CA ALA A 10 3.28 5.73 -24.65
C ALA A 10 3.33 4.91 -23.34
N ALA A 11 4.48 4.61 -22.72
CA ALA A 11 4.44 3.85 -21.44
C ALA A 11 5.52 4.18 -20.40
N LYS A 12 6.19 5.33 -20.54
CA LYS A 12 6.89 5.96 -19.42
C LYS A 12 5.84 6.73 -18.59
N LYS A 13 5.88 6.59 -17.25
CA LYS A 13 5.22 7.37 -16.17
C LYS A 13 4.05 6.63 -15.46
N LYS A 14 4.08 6.28 -14.17
CA LYS A 14 4.80 6.79 -12.97
C LYS A 14 5.42 5.63 -12.19
N GLU A 15 6.72 5.65 -11.88
CA GLU A 15 7.34 6.45 -10.81
C GLU A 15 6.86 6.05 -9.42
N ALA A 16 7.45 4.96 -8.91
CA ALA A 16 7.68 4.74 -7.49
C ALA A 16 9.15 4.39 -7.32
N ASP A 17 10.01 5.40 -7.31
CA ASP A 17 11.39 5.25 -6.86
C ASP A 17 11.68 6.40 -5.88
N PRO A 18 12.00 6.09 -4.63
CA PRO A 18 12.82 6.97 -3.84
C PRO A 18 14.14 6.25 -3.57
N ASN A 19 15.11 6.49 -4.44
CA ASN A 19 16.53 6.55 -4.13
C ASN A 19 17.00 5.59 -3.02
N VAL A 20 17.34 4.37 -3.41
CA VAL A 20 18.33 3.58 -2.66
C VAL A 20 19.61 3.54 -3.50
N SER A 21 20.24 4.69 -3.63
CA SER A 21 21.64 4.76 -4.05
C SER A 21 22.51 4.96 -2.82
N GLU A 22 23.00 3.88 -2.23
CA GLU A 22 24.44 3.73 -2.02
C GLU A 22 24.79 2.30 -1.55
N ASN A 23 25.64 1.65 -2.35
CA ASN A 23 26.29 0.36 -2.12
C ASN A 23 25.40 -0.88 -2.36
N LYS A 24 26.02 -1.88 -2.99
CA LYS A 24 25.38 -2.87 -3.87
C LYS A 24 24.57 -4.05 -3.24
N PRO A 25 24.23 -4.16 -1.93
CA PRO A 25 23.32 -5.23 -1.48
C PRO A 25 21.81 -4.92 -1.47
N LYS A 26 21.35 -3.65 -1.49
CA LYS A 26 19.92 -3.31 -1.27
C LYS A 26 18.99 -3.50 -2.48
N LEU A 27 19.51 -3.58 -3.70
CA LEU A 27 18.70 -3.82 -4.90
C LEU A 27 18.15 -5.26 -4.93
N LEU A 28 18.87 -6.21 -4.34
CA LEU A 28 18.42 -7.59 -4.24
C LEU A 28 17.25 -7.70 -3.23
N GLU A 29 17.34 -6.99 -2.11
CA GLU A 29 16.26 -6.92 -1.12
C GLU A 29 15.02 -6.20 -1.66
N ALA A 30 15.21 -5.10 -2.41
CA ALA A 30 14.12 -4.35 -3.03
C ALA A 30 13.39 -5.18 -4.10
N SER A 31 14.11 -5.92 -4.94
CA SER A 31 13.48 -6.78 -5.94
C SER A 31 12.71 -7.94 -5.30
N PHE A 32 13.22 -8.50 -4.20
CA PHE A 32 12.50 -9.50 -3.42
C PHE A 32 11.21 -8.93 -2.79
N LEU A 33 11.28 -7.81 -2.10
CA LEU A 33 10.11 -7.18 -1.48
C LEU A 33 9.07 -6.74 -2.52
N LEU A 34 9.51 -6.22 -3.67
CA LEU A 34 8.61 -5.86 -4.77
C LEU A 34 7.90 -7.10 -5.33
N SER A 35 8.62 -8.22 -5.44
CA SER A 35 8.02 -9.48 -5.90
C SER A 35 6.99 -10.02 -4.91
N VAL A 36 7.30 -10.05 -3.60
CA VAL A 36 6.38 -10.50 -2.55
C VAL A 36 5.17 -9.57 -2.43
N THR A 37 5.39 -8.27 -2.54
CA THR A 37 4.32 -7.26 -2.54
C THR A 37 3.43 -7.39 -3.78
N GLY A 38 4.02 -7.59 -4.95
CA GLY A 38 3.29 -7.84 -6.19
C GLY A 38 2.42 -9.09 -6.12
N ILE A 39 2.99 -10.20 -5.62
CA ILE A 39 2.24 -11.45 -5.40
C ILE A 39 1.11 -11.24 -4.36
N SER A 40 1.36 -10.47 -3.30
CA SER A 40 0.36 -10.18 -2.26
C SER A 40 -0.79 -9.32 -2.77
N LEU A 41 -0.50 -8.29 -3.57
CA LEU A 41 -1.50 -7.44 -4.21
C LEU A 41 -2.35 -8.23 -5.20
N LEU A 42 -1.72 -9.01 -6.09
CA LEU A 42 -2.43 -9.85 -7.06
C LEU A 42 -3.25 -10.94 -6.36
N GLY A 43 -2.69 -11.59 -5.35
CA GLY A 43 -3.37 -12.61 -4.56
C GLY A 43 -4.54 -12.06 -3.76
N GLY A 44 -4.34 -10.97 -3.01
CA GLY A 44 -5.36 -10.35 -2.18
C GLY A 44 -6.49 -9.71 -3.02
N PHE A 45 -6.14 -8.93 -4.05
CA PHE A 45 -7.12 -8.35 -4.96
C PHE A 45 -7.84 -9.41 -5.77
N GLY A 46 -7.13 -10.43 -6.28
CA GLY A 46 -7.72 -11.55 -6.99
C GLY A 46 -8.68 -12.37 -6.11
N MET A 47 -8.33 -12.61 -4.85
CA MET A 47 -9.20 -13.28 -3.89
C MET A 47 -10.43 -12.44 -3.56
N ALA A 48 -10.28 -11.13 -3.39
CA ALA A 48 -11.40 -10.20 -3.19
C ALA A 48 -12.35 -10.20 -4.40
N LEU A 49 -11.81 -10.18 -5.63
CA LEU A 49 -12.61 -10.29 -6.86
C LEU A 49 -13.31 -11.65 -6.97
N ALA A 50 -12.64 -12.75 -6.59
CA ALA A 50 -13.24 -14.08 -6.58
C ALA A 50 -14.38 -14.19 -5.55
N MET A 51 -14.23 -13.60 -4.37
CA MET A 51 -15.29 -13.53 -3.36
C MET A 51 -16.46 -12.68 -3.85
N ALA A 52 -16.19 -11.52 -4.47
CA ALA A 52 -17.23 -10.68 -5.07
C ALA A 52 -17.98 -11.42 -6.18
N LYS A 53 -17.27 -12.14 -7.06
CA LYS A 53 -17.89 -12.97 -8.12
C LYS A 53 -18.73 -14.11 -7.55
N LYS A 54 -18.28 -14.76 -6.47
CA LYS A 54 -19.04 -15.84 -5.79
C LYS A 54 -20.34 -15.33 -5.17
N LYS A 55 -20.35 -14.09 -4.66
CA LYS A 55 -21.52 -13.48 -4.03
C LYS A 55 -22.57 -13.07 -5.08
N ASP A 56 -22.14 -12.46 -6.19
CA ASP A 56 -23.05 -11.95 -7.22
C ASP A 56 -22.53 -12.19 -8.66
N PRO A 57 -22.65 -13.42 -9.20
CA PRO A 57 -22.10 -13.75 -10.51
C PRO A 57 -22.83 -13.04 -11.66
N SER A 58 -24.16 -12.90 -11.59
CA SER A 58 -24.96 -12.25 -12.65
C SER A 58 -24.76 -10.74 -12.72
N PHE A 59 -24.67 -10.05 -11.58
CA PHE A 59 -24.45 -8.59 -11.56
C PHE A 59 -23.00 -8.24 -11.91
N PHE A 60 -22.04 -9.06 -11.51
CA PHE A 60 -20.63 -8.90 -11.91
C PHE A 60 -20.44 -9.10 -13.42
N LEU A 61 -21.03 -10.15 -14.01
CA LEU A 61 -20.98 -10.37 -15.46
C LEU A 61 -21.74 -9.30 -16.23
N LYS A 62 -22.88 -8.83 -15.74
CA LYS A 62 -23.61 -7.71 -16.36
C LYS A 62 -22.86 -6.38 -16.26
N GLY A 63 -22.07 -6.19 -15.20
CA GLY A 63 -21.13 -5.08 -15.08
C GLY A 63 -19.91 -5.24 -15.99
N MET A 64 -19.46 -6.46 -16.28
CA MET A 64 -18.31 -6.74 -17.14
C MET A 64 -18.63 -6.84 -18.63
N MET A 65 -19.88 -7.12 -19.02
CA MET A 65 -20.29 -7.21 -20.42
C MET A 65 -20.79 -5.86 -20.94
N PRO A 66 -20.34 -5.40 -22.13
CA PRO A 66 -20.93 -4.24 -22.78
C PRO A 66 -22.37 -4.58 -23.17
N THR A 67 -23.32 -3.78 -22.70
CA THR A 67 -24.74 -3.95 -23.04
C THR A 67 -25.10 -2.92 -24.12
N LYS A 68 -26.11 -3.24 -24.95
CA LYS A 68 -26.45 -2.44 -26.13
C LYS A 68 -26.83 -0.98 -25.83
N ASP A 69 -27.18 -0.66 -24.58
CA ASP A 69 -27.48 0.68 -24.08
C ASP A 69 -26.27 1.40 -23.43
N MET A 70 -25.18 0.68 -23.11
CA MET A 70 -23.93 1.24 -22.60
C MET A 70 -22.73 0.60 -23.34
N PRO A 71 -22.12 1.31 -24.31
CA PRO A 71 -21.04 0.77 -25.14
C PRO A 71 -19.78 0.40 -24.36
N GLU A 72 -19.65 0.86 -23.11
CA GLU A 72 -18.59 0.46 -22.19
C GLU A 72 -19.14 -0.38 -21.04
N SER A 73 -18.55 -1.55 -20.84
CA SER A 73 -18.72 -2.38 -19.65
C SER A 73 -18.38 -1.58 -18.38
N GLY A 74 -19.29 -1.52 -17.40
CA GLY A 74 -19.08 -0.81 -16.13
C GLY A 74 -17.85 -1.28 -15.35
N GLY A 75 -17.43 -2.53 -15.55
CA GLY A 75 -16.18 -3.09 -15.02
C GLY A 75 -14.94 -2.50 -15.68
N SER A 76 -14.99 -2.21 -16.99
CA SER A 76 -13.91 -1.52 -17.71
C SER A 76 -13.74 -0.08 -17.21
N LEU A 77 -14.87 0.61 -17.00
CA LEU A 77 -14.89 1.97 -16.44
C LEU A 77 -14.33 1.98 -15.01
N ALA A 78 -14.76 1.03 -14.17
CA ALA A 78 -14.31 0.90 -12.79
C ALA A 78 -12.82 0.55 -12.68
N MET A 79 -12.31 -0.34 -13.53
CA MET A 79 -10.88 -0.68 -13.59
C MET A 79 -10.03 0.55 -13.96
N ARG A 80 -10.46 1.34 -14.95
CA ARG A 80 -9.78 2.59 -15.31
C ARG A 80 -9.86 3.65 -14.21
N ALA A 81 -11.04 3.83 -13.60
CA ALA A 81 -11.24 4.76 -12.49
C ALA A 81 -10.41 4.38 -11.26
N LEU A 82 -10.33 3.09 -10.93
CA LEU A 82 -9.52 2.56 -9.83
C LEU A 82 -8.02 2.72 -10.13
N GLY A 83 -7.60 2.46 -11.38
CA GLY A 83 -6.22 2.63 -11.83
C GLY A 83 -5.77 4.09 -11.73
N TRP A 84 -6.51 5.01 -12.35
CA TRP A 84 -6.21 6.44 -12.26
C TRP A 84 -6.35 6.95 -10.83
N GLY A 85 -7.35 6.50 -10.07
CA GLY A 85 -7.55 6.88 -8.67
C GLY A 85 -6.37 6.53 -7.77
N THR A 86 -5.87 5.29 -7.85
CA THR A 86 -4.69 4.86 -7.07
C THR A 86 -3.45 5.68 -7.46
N PHE A 87 -3.26 5.91 -8.75
CA PHE A 87 -2.16 6.70 -9.26
C PHE A 87 -2.20 8.17 -8.82
N TYR A 88 -3.38 8.80 -8.86
CA TYR A 88 -3.59 10.15 -8.34
C TYR A 88 -3.44 10.21 -6.83
N ALA A 89 -3.90 9.19 -6.09
CA ALA A 89 -3.71 9.12 -4.64
C ALA A 89 -2.22 9.05 -4.28
N VAL A 90 -1.45 8.15 -4.93
CA VAL A 90 -0.01 8.02 -4.69
C VAL A 90 0.74 9.29 -5.10
N THR A 91 0.42 9.84 -6.28
CA THR A 91 1.07 11.07 -6.76
C THR A 91 0.70 12.27 -5.89
N GLY A 92 -0.57 12.44 -5.57
CA GLY A 92 -1.09 13.56 -4.79
C GLY A 92 -0.59 13.52 -3.35
N PHE A 93 -0.55 12.34 -2.73
CA PHE A 93 0.00 12.17 -1.39
C PHE A 93 1.53 12.38 -1.36
N SER A 94 2.25 11.90 -2.37
CA SER A 94 3.69 12.15 -2.51
C SER A 94 3.98 13.65 -2.67
N ALA A 95 3.24 14.34 -3.56
CA ALA A 95 3.38 15.78 -3.77
C ALA A 95 2.93 16.59 -2.55
N PHE A 96 1.88 16.16 -1.84
CA PHE A 96 1.42 16.77 -0.60
C PHE A 96 2.45 16.64 0.51
N CYS A 97 3.00 15.44 0.71
CA CYS A 97 4.07 15.19 1.67
C CYS A 97 5.31 16.05 1.35
N PHE A 98 5.70 16.12 0.07
CA PHE A 98 6.78 17.00 -0.38
C PHE A 98 6.44 18.49 -0.19
N GLY A 99 5.18 18.89 -0.40
CA GLY A 99 4.70 20.25 -0.20
C GLY A 99 4.73 20.68 1.27
N VAL A 100 4.29 19.80 2.19
CA VAL A 100 4.40 20.02 3.64
C VAL A 100 5.87 20.11 4.04
N TRP A 101 6.74 19.29 3.47
CA TRP A 101 8.19 19.35 3.70
C TRP A 101 8.79 20.69 3.21
N LYS A 102 8.37 21.17 2.03
CA LYS A 102 8.76 22.47 1.47
C LYS A 102 8.24 23.65 2.28
N LEU A 103 7.02 23.56 2.81
CA LEU A 103 6.40 24.60 3.65
C LEU A 103 7.01 24.65 5.06
N MET A 104 7.45 23.52 5.60
CA MET A 104 8.14 23.47 6.89
C MET A 104 9.58 24.02 6.84
N GLY A 105 10.15 24.29 5.66
CA GLY A 105 11.48 24.90 5.49
C GLY A 105 12.64 24.04 6.00
N VAL A 106 12.34 22.79 6.36
CA VAL A 106 13.27 21.83 6.93
C VAL A 106 13.94 21.10 5.79
N ASN A 107 15.26 21.21 5.62
CA ASN A 107 15.97 20.46 4.59
C ASN A 107 16.32 19.02 5.03
N ASN A 108 15.89 18.58 6.23
CA ASN A 108 16.35 17.32 6.83
C ASN A 108 15.28 16.58 7.66
N LEU A 109 15.06 15.29 7.40
CA LEU A 109 14.13 14.42 8.14
C LEU A 109 14.37 14.42 9.66
N GLN A 110 15.61 14.64 10.10
CA GLN A 110 15.97 14.76 11.52
C GLN A 110 15.23 15.92 12.20
N GLU A 111 15.14 17.06 11.53
CA GLU A 111 14.58 18.30 12.08
C GLU A 111 13.05 18.31 12.02
N PHE A 112 12.47 17.62 11.02
CA PHE A 112 11.04 17.31 10.97
C PHE A 112 10.64 16.43 12.15
N ARG A 113 11.40 15.35 12.38
CA ARG A 113 11.13 14.43 13.49
C ARG A 113 11.30 15.10 14.85
N TYR A 114 12.27 16.03 14.98
CA TYR A 114 12.46 16.83 16.19
C TYR A 114 11.33 17.85 16.41
N LYS A 115 10.93 18.61 15.39
CA LYS A 115 9.80 19.57 15.50
C LYS A 115 8.47 18.85 15.73
N VAL A 116 8.18 17.78 15.00
CA VAL A 116 6.96 16.98 15.20
C VAL A 116 7.00 16.28 16.56
N GLY A 117 8.16 15.79 16.99
CA GLY A 117 8.37 15.23 18.32
C GLY A 117 8.14 16.24 19.45
N ASN A 118 8.47 17.52 19.25
CA ASN A 118 8.19 18.58 20.21
C ASN A 118 6.74 19.12 20.15
N ILE A 119 6.05 18.96 19.02
CA ILE A 119 4.63 19.34 18.86
C ILE A 119 3.72 18.27 19.48
N LEU A 120 4.16 17.01 19.46
CA LEU A 120 3.47 15.93 20.13
C LEU A 120 3.84 15.96 21.62
N PRO A 121 2.87 16.04 22.55
CA PRO A 121 3.17 16.00 23.98
C PRO A 121 3.91 14.70 24.30
N GLU A 122 5.05 14.82 24.98
CA GLU A 122 5.85 13.68 25.39
C GLU A 122 5.00 12.76 26.28
N ILE A 123 4.70 11.55 25.76
CA ILE A 123 3.93 10.56 26.51
C ILE A 123 4.82 10.12 27.68
N PRO A 124 4.43 10.41 28.94
CA PRO A 124 5.22 10.01 30.08
C PRO A 124 5.32 8.48 30.08
N LYS A 125 6.55 7.97 30.15
CA LYS A 125 6.80 6.53 30.27
C LYS A 125 6.27 6.08 31.63
N THR A 126 5.06 5.54 31.66
CA THR A 126 4.52 4.87 32.85
C THR A 126 5.34 3.59 33.09
N GLU A 127 5.85 3.44 34.32
CA GLU A 127 6.66 2.33 34.82
C GLU A 127 5.95 0.96 34.77
N ASN A 128 4.66 0.92 34.42
CA ASN A 128 3.90 -0.31 34.22
C ASN A 128 3.24 -0.32 32.84
N PRO A 129 3.97 -0.67 31.76
CA PRO A 129 3.34 -1.08 30.53
C PRO A 129 2.67 -2.43 30.79
N GLY A 130 1.35 -2.53 30.56
CA GLY A 130 0.70 -3.83 30.42
C GLY A 130 1.52 -4.66 29.43
N ARG A 131 1.98 -5.85 29.86
CA ARG A 131 3.02 -6.71 29.26
C ARG A 131 2.95 -6.77 27.72
N SER A 132 3.53 -5.78 27.06
CA SER A 132 3.65 -5.68 25.61
C SER A 132 4.97 -6.29 25.11
N ASP A 133 5.73 -6.92 26.00
CA ASP A 133 7.04 -7.53 25.73
C ASP A 133 6.97 -8.89 25.03
N PHE A 134 5.92 -9.17 24.24
CA PHE A 134 5.94 -10.35 23.37
C PHE A 134 7.08 -10.17 22.37
N LYS A 135 8.20 -10.86 22.58
CA LYS A 135 9.40 -10.66 21.77
C LYS A 135 9.22 -11.21 20.36
N ASN A 136 8.32 -12.17 20.20
CA ASN A 136 8.04 -12.84 18.93
C ASN A 136 6.59 -13.30 18.85
N LEU A 137 6.09 -13.45 17.61
CA LEU A 137 4.77 -14.05 17.34
C LEU A 137 4.60 -15.44 17.97
N ARG A 138 5.70 -16.19 18.15
CA ARG A 138 5.67 -17.48 18.86
C ARG A 138 5.27 -17.35 20.32
N GLU A 139 5.74 -16.30 20.99
CA GLU A 139 5.42 -16.02 22.39
C GLU A 139 3.96 -15.56 22.52
N LEU A 140 3.48 -14.77 21.57
CA LEU A 140 2.07 -14.41 21.45
C LEU A 140 1.19 -15.65 21.20
N LEU A 141 1.57 -16.51 20.25
CA LEU A 141 0.83 -17.74 19.95
C LEU A 141 0.83 -18.71 21.12
N ASN A 142 1.96 -18.90 21.81
CA ASN A 142 2.03 -19.72 23.01
C ASN A 142 1.13 -19.16 24.11
N TYR A 143 1.09 -17.84 24.29
CA TYR A 143 0.18 -17.21 25.23
C TYR A 143 -1.30 -17.44 24.88
N ILE A 144 -1.69 -17.27 23.61
CA ILE A 144 -3.07 -17.55 23.17
C ILE A 144 -3.42 -19.02 23.37
N VAL A 145 -2.49 -19.94 23.09
CA VAL A 145 -2.67 -21.38 23.31
C VAL A 145 -2.87 -21.65 24.80
N GLU A 146 -1.99 -21.13 25.66
CA GLU A 146 -2.06 -21.31 27.11
C GLU A 146 -3.34 -20.72 27.73
N GLU A 147 -3.76 -19.54 27.28
CA GLU A 147 -5.03 -18.90 27.68
C GLU A 147 -6.24 -19.76 27.25
N SER A 148 -6.20 -20.35 26.04
CA SER A 148 -7.25 -21.24 25.55
C SER A 148 -7.33 -22.56 26.33
N GLU A 149 -6.20 -23.13 26.75
CA GLU A 149 -6.15 -24.35 27.56
C GLU A 149 -6.65 -24.10 28.99
N LYS A 150 -6.31 -22.95 29.56
CA LYS A 150 -6.78 -22.55 30.89
C LYS A 150 -8.29 -22.34 30.93
N SER A 151 -8.86 -21.74 29.88
CA SER A 151 -10.32 -21.55 29.76
C SER A 151 -11.10 -22.86 29.58
N LYS A 152 -10.46 -23.90 29.00
CA LYS A 152 -11.07 -25.22 28.79
C LYS A 152 -10.96 -26.16 29.99
N LYS A 153 -10.06 -25.85 30.93
CA LYS A 153 -9.83 -26.60 32.18
C LYS A 153 -10.60 -26.02 33.37
N SER A 154 -11.25 -24.87 33.19
CA SER A 154 -12.16 -24.25 34.16
C SER A 154 -13.61 -24.66 33.91
#